data_AF-A0A7X9T8K4-F1
#
_entry.id   AF-A0A7X9T8K4-F1
#
_cell.length_a   1.000
_cell.length_b   1.000
_cell.length_c   1.000
_cell.angle_alpha   90.00
_cell.angle_beta   90.00
_cell.angle_gamma   90.00
#
_symmetry.space_group_name_H-M   'P 1'
#
loop_
_entity.id
_entity.type
_entity.pdbx_description
1 polymer ?
#
loop_
_entity_poly.entity_id
_entity_poly.type
_entity_poly.pdbx_seq_one_letter_code
_entity_poly.pdbx_strand_id
1 'polypeptide(L)'
;MGEVVVDPHALKHGLSEAEVRYAWDTPIVCRQRNGAFDPPIWIAIGVLPDGRMAELVALEDDLGRWHVFHAMVPPTNKFKGNLE
;
A
#
# COMPACT_ATOMS: atom_id res chain seq x y z
N MET A 1 12.78 -3.18 2.73
CA MET A 1 11.51 -3.88 3.03
C MET A 1 11.66 -5.34 2.65
N GLY A 2 10.84 -6.25 3.20
CA GLY A 2 10.80 -7.65 2.76
C GLY A 2 10.38 -7.77 1.28
N GLU A 3 10.29 -9.00 0.78
CA GLU A 3 9.77 -9.25 -0.58
C GLU A 3 8.36 -8.69 -0.74
N VAL A 4 8.07 -8.03 -1.87
CA VAL A 4 6.76 -7.43 -2.16
C VAL A 4 6.02 -8.22 -3.23
N VAL A 5 4.89 -8.79 -2.83
CA VAL A 5 3.90 -9.45 -3.69
C VAL A 5 2.79 -8.44 -3.97
N VAL A 6 2.49 -8.24 -5.25
CA VAL A 6 1.39 -7.35 -5.68
C VAL A 6 0.22 -8.23 -6.06
N ASP A 7 -0.85 -8.17 -5.27
CA ASP A 7 -2.04 -8.97 -5.55
C ASP A 7 -2.79 -8.38 -6.75
N PRO A 8 -3.50 -9.21 -7.54
CA PRO A 8 -4.27 -8.74 -8.69
C PRO A 8 -5.25 -7.60 -8.37
N HIS A 9 -5.78 -7.56 -7.14
CA HIS A 9 -6.71 -6.52 -6.72
C HIS A 9 -6.06 -5.14 -6.62
N ALA A 10 -4.76 -5.05 -6.31
CA ALA A 10 -4.04 -3.77 -6.27
C ALA A 10 -3.98 -3.08 -7.64
N LEU A 11 -4.11 -3.85 -8.73
CA LEU A 11 -4.06 -3.33 -10.10
C LEU A 11 -5.42 -2.80 -10.59
N LYS A 12 -6.49 -2.97 -9.81
CA LYS A 12 -7.88 -2.61 -10.18
C LYS A 12 -8.03 -1.13 -10.60
N HIS A 13 -7.17 -0.26 -10.09
CA HIS A 13 -7.22 1.18 -10.34
C HIS A 13 -6.24 1.67 -11.41
N GLY A 14 -5.75 0.76 -12.27
CA GLY A 14 -4.95 1.09 -13.45
C GLY A 14 -3.47 1.32 -13.17
N LEU A 15 -3.01 1.01 -11.96
CA LEU A 15 -1.59 0.96 -11.62
C LEU A 15 -0.99 -0.33 -12.18
N SER A 16 0.24 -0.22 -12.67
CA SER A 16 1.08 -1.37 -12.98
C SER A 16 1.69 -1.99 -11.72
N GLU A 17 2.10 -3.25 -11.81
CA GLU A 17 2.79 -3.96 -10.73
C GLU A 17 4.07 -3.23 -10.28
N ALA A 18 4.80 -2.64 -11.24
CA ALA A 18 6.00 -1.85 -10.98
C ALA A 18 5.68 -0.55 -10.23
N GLU A 19 4.60 0.15 -10.59
CA GLU A 19 4.16 1.35 -9.86
C GLU A 19 3.76 1.02 -8.43
N VAL A 20 3.03 -0.07 -8.20
CA VAL A 20 2.62 -0.49 -6.85
C VAL A 20 3.84 -0.81 -5.99
N ARG A 21 4.80 -1.60 -6.51
CA ARG A 21 6.04 -1.90 -5.79
C ARG A 21 6.84 -0.64 -5.48
N TYR A 22 7.02 0.23 -6.47
CA TYR A 22 7.76 1.47 -6.29
C TYR A 22 7.15 2.36 -5.20
N ALA A 23 5.82 2.52 -5.23
CA ALA A 23 5.12 3.31 -4.23
C ALA A 23 5.26 2.69 -2.82
N TRP A 24 5.21 1.36 -2.70
CA TRP A 24 5.42 0.66 -1.43
C TRP A 24 6.83 0.86 -0.88
N ASP A 25 7.85 0.87 -1.73
CA ASP A 25 9.24 1.11 -1.33
C ASP A 25 9.55 2.59 -1.02
N THR A 26 8.63 3.52 -1.32
CA THR A 26 8.82 4.97 -1.14
C THR A 26 7.71 5.62 -0.29
N PRO A 27 7.42 5.12 0.93
CA PRO A 27 6.36 5.67 1.75
C PRO A 27 6.75 7.05 2.31
N ILE A 28 5.85 8.03 2.20
CA ILE A 28 5.94 9.30 2.94
C ILE A 28 5.36 9.13 4.34
N VAL A 29 4.31 8.33 4.47
CA VAL A 29 3.65 8.00 5.74
C VAL A 29 3.14 6.57 5.68
N CYS A 30 3.27 5.85 6.79
CA CYS A 30 2.70 4.51 6.96
C CYS A 30 2.29 4.28 8.42
N ARG A 31 1.29 3.45 8.63
CA ARG A 31 0.95 2.91 9.96
C ARG A 31 0.19 1.59 9.86
N GLN A 32 0.15 0.85 10.95
CA GLN A 32 -0.80 -0.22 11.13
C GLN A 32 -2.23 0.35 11.25
N ARG A 33 -3.17 -0.20 10.50
CA ARG A 33 -4.58 0.17 10.53
C ARG A 33 -5.19 -0.24 11.87
N ASN A 34 -5.94 0.67 12.49
CA ASN A 34 -6.66 0.40 13.74
C ASN A 34 -7.62 -0.78 13.58
N GLY A 35 -7.56 -1.73 14.53
CA GLY A 35 -8.40 -2.91 14.58
C GLY A 35 -7.62 -4.16 15.02
N ALA A 36 -8.34 -5.20 15.42
CA ALA A 36 -7.79 -6.52 15.72
C ALA A 36 -7.80 -7.38 14.45
N PHE A 37 -7.01 -6.97 13.44
CA PHE A 37 -6.80 -7.77 12.23
C PHE A 37 -5.67 -8.76 12.45
N ASP A 38 -5.86 -9.98 11.98
CA ASP A 38 -4.86 -11.06 12.00
C ASP A 38 -4.78 -11.68 10.60
N PRO A 39 -3.70 -11.43 9.82
CA PRO A 39 -2.52 -10.64 10.19
C PRO A 39 -2.80 -9.13 10.26
N PRO A 40 -1.92 -8.33 10.91
CA PRO A 40 -2.00 -6.88 10.92
C PRO A 40 -2.07 -6.27 9.52
N ILE A 41 -3.02 -5.35 9.32
CA ILE A 41 -3.13 -4.56 8.09
C ILE A 41 -2.33 -3.28 8.21
N TRP A 42 -1.53 -2.97 7.19
CA TRP A 42 -0.76 -1.74 7.07
C TRP A 42 -1.31 -0.86 5.96
N ILE A 43 -1.31 0.45 6.20
CA ILE A 43 -1.71 1.48 5.25
C ILE A 43 -0.54 2.44 5.04
N ALA A 44 -0.31 2.86 3.80
CA ALA A 44 0.75 3.80 3.46
C ALA A 44 0.33 4.76 2.34
N ILE A 45 0.98 5.92 2.29
CA ILE A 45 1.01 6.77 1.09
C ILE A 45 2.43 6.73 0.52
N GLY A 46 2.55 6.20 -0.69
CA GLY A 46 3.78 6.17 -1.47
C GLY A 46 3.81 7.21 -2.58
N VAL A 47 4.99 7.45 -3.18
CA VAL A 47 5.17 8.36 -4.31
C VAL A 47 5.56 7.57 -5.55
N LEU A 48 4.96 7.88 -6.69
CA LEU A 48 5.36 7.31 -7.98
C LEU A 48 6.50 8.11 -8.62
N PRO A 49 7.23 7.55 -9.59
CA PRO A 49 8.33 8.26 -10.27
C PRO A 49 7.90 9.56 -10.96
N ASP A 50 6.62 9.68 -11.33
CA ASP A 50 6.01 10.87 -11.94
C ASP A 50 5.49 11.90 -10.92
N GLY A 51 5.71 11.66 -9.62
CA GLY A 51 5.30 12.55 -8.54
C GLY A 51 3.85 12.37 -8.07
N ARG A 52 3.05 11.49 -8.69
CA ARG A 52 1.72 11.15 -8.15
C ARG A 52 1.86 10.40 -6.84
N MET A 53 0.90 10.59 -5.94
CA MET A 53 0.83 9.84 -4.69
C MET A 53 -0.12 8.65 -4.84
N ALA A 54 0.24 7.52 -4.25
CA ALA A 54 -0.60 6.33 -4.20
C ALA A 54 -0.95 5.99 -2.74
N GLU A 55 -2.22 5.72 -2.46
CA GLU A 55 -2.59 5.00 -1.23
C GLU A 55 -2.35 3.51 -1.44
N LEU A 56 -1.86 2.82 -0.42
CA LEU A 56 -1.48 1.41 -0.45
C LEU A 56 -1.99 0.71 0.80
N VAL A 57 -2.52 -0.50 0.65
CA VAL A 57 -2.87 -1.38 1.77
C VAL A 57 -2.17 -2.70 1.59
N ALA A 58 -1.52 -3.17 2.66
CA ALA A 58 -0.80 -4.43 2.66
C ALA A 58 -0.96 -5.18 3.98
N LEU A 59 -0.54 -6.44 3.95
CA LEU A 59 -0.30 -7.27 5.13
C LEU A 59 1.01 -8.03 4.93
N GLU A 60 1.63 -8.45 6.02
CA GLU A 60 2.80 -9.32 5.99
C GLU A 60 2.34 -10.77 6.23
N ASP A 61 2.80 -11.71 5.41
CA ASP A 61 2.52 -13.13 5.61
C ASP A 61 3.52 -13.80 6.56
N ASP A 62 3.28 -15.08 6.89
CA ASP A 62 4.14 -15.86 7.79
C ASP A 62 5.58 -16.07 7.26
N LEU A 63 5.85 -15.75 5.99
CA LEU A 63 7.16 -15.82 5.36
C LEU A 63 7.87 -14.45 5.32
N GLY A 64 7.26 -13.40 5.89
CA GLY A 64 7.81 -12.04 5.88
C GLY A 64 7.64 -11.31 4.54
N ARG A 65 6.69 -11.76 3.71
CA ARG A 65 6.39 -11.13 2.41
C ARG A 65 5.23 -10.17 2.57
N TRP A 66 5.38 -8.99 1.99
CA TRP A 66 4.35 -7.96 1.97
C TRP A 66 3.41 -8.17 0.79
N HIS A 67 2.14 -8.45 1.06
CA HIS A 67 1.08 -8.57 0.07
C HIS A 67 0.36 -7.25 -0.05
N VAL A 68 0.65 -6.47 -1.10
CA VAL A 68 -0.07 -5.23 -1.41
C VAL A 68 -1.32 -5.59 -2.18
N PHE A 69 -2.48 -5.43 -1.56
CA PHE A 69 -3.77 -5.87 -2.11
C PHE A 69 -4.72 -4.74 -2.47
N HIS A 70 -4.40 -3.51 -2.11
CA HIS A 70 -5.10 -2.32 -2.60
C HIS A 70 -4.08 -1.24 -2.93
N ALA A 71 -4.23 -0.64 -4.10
CA ALA A 71 -3.47 0.54 -4.49
C ALA A 71 -4.37 1.47 -5.30
N MET A 72 -4.29 2.78 -5.05
CA MET A 72 -5.10 3.76 -5.76
C MET A 72 -4.38 5.10 -5.87
N VAL A 73 -4.55 5.76 -7.01
CA VAL A 73 -4.05 7.11 -7.29
C VAL A 73 -5.21 7.97 -7.78
N PRO A 74 -5.40 9.20 -7.26
CA PRO A 74 -4.73 9.78 -6.09
C PRO A 74 -5.27 9.19 -4.76
N PRO A 75 -4.60 9.42 -3.61
CA PRO A 75 -5.08 8.97 -2.32
C PRO A 75 -6.39 9.69 -1.95
N THR A 76 -7.37 8.93 -1.47
CA THR A 76 -8.69 9.43 -1.09
C THR A 76 -8.63 10.20 0.23
N ASN A 77 -9.54 11.17 0.42
CA ASN A 77 -9.62 11.93 1.70
C ASN A 77 -9.89 11.01 2.90
N LYS A 78 -10.73 9.98 2.70
CA LYS A 78 -10.99 8.97 3.72
C LYS A 78 -9.72 8.25 4.11
N PHE A 79 -8.88 7.86 3.15
CA PHE A 79 -7.62 7.17 3.42
C PHE A 79 -6.64 8.06 4.18
N LYS A 80 -6.51 9.33 3.79
CA LYS A 80 -5.69 10.31 4.52
C LYS A 80 -6.11 10.48 5.97
N GLY A 81 -7.42 10.56 6.25
CA GLY A 81 -7.93 10.61 7.63
C GLY A 81 -7.70 9.31 8.43
N ASN A 82 -7.36 8.20 7.76
CA ASN A 82 -6.88 6.99 8.42
C ASN A 82 -5.37 7.02 8.67
N LEU A 83 -4.63 8.09 8.37
CA LEU A 83 -3.19 8.22 8.64
C LEU A 83 -2.87 9.29 9.70
N GLU A 84 -3.87 10.11 10.05
CA GLU A 84 -3.88 11.00 11.21
C GLU A 84 -4.10 10.22 12.52
#